data_AF-A0A1Q8EFL4-F1
#
_entry.id   AF-A0A1Q8EFL4-F1
#
_cell.length_a   1.000
_cell.length_b   1.000
_cell.length_c   1.000
_cell.angle_alpha   90.00
_cell.angle_beta   90.00
_cell.angle_gamma   90.00
#
_symmetry.space_group_name_H-M   'P 1'
#
loop_
_entity.id
_entity.type
_entity.pdbx_description
1 polymer ?
#
loop_
_entity_poly.entity_id
_entity_poly.type
_entity_poly.pdbx_seq_one_letter_code
_entity_poly.pdbx_strand_id
1 'polypeptide(L)'
;MSTFSDSYIAANASNFPAEAIPALRQSLEALDESQVSSILAIELKNPTTALIFSILLGNLGADRFYIEQIGLGIAKLCLAWLTVGIWPLIDWFLIMGATKRANLERINMALMAASYYQ
;
A
#
# COMPACT_ATOMS: atom_id res chain seq x y z
N MET A 1 26.34 -5.70 3.41
CA MET A 1 25.20 -5.56 2.48
C MET A 1 24.30 -6.76 2.69
N SER A 2 23.16 -6.59 3.37
CA SER A 2 22.25 -7.71 3.59
C SER A 2 21.55 -8.03 2.26
N THR A 3 21.86 -9.19 1.68
CA THR A 3 21.25 -9.66 0.41
C THR A 3 19.71 -9.63 0.46
N PHE A 4 19.14 -9.73 1.65
CA PHE A 4 17.70 -9.65 1.90
C PHE A 4 17.11 -8.28 1.55
N SER A 5 17.69 -7.17 2.03
CA SER A 5 17.10 -5.84 1.82
C SER A 5 17.06 -5.48 0.33
N ASP A 6 18.14 -5.75 -0.40
CA ASP A 6 18.22 -5.53 -1.84
C ASP A 6 17.21 -6.40 -2.62
N SER A 7 17.11 -7.68 -2.28
CA SER A 7 16.16 -8.59 -2.96
C SER A 7 14.70 -8.25 -2.65
N TYR A 8 14.38 -7.91 -1.40
CA TYR A 8 13.03 -7.52 -0.99
C TYR A 8 12.58 -6.22 -1.68
N ILE A 9 13.47 -5.21 -1.71
CA ILE A 9 13.20 -3.95 -2.41
C ILE A 9 13.05 -4.19 -3.91
N ALA A 10 13.90 -5.00 -4.54
CA ALA A 10 13.78 -5.30 -5.96
C ALA A 10 12.45 -5.98 -6.31
N ALA A 11 11.99 -6.93 -5.48
CA ALA A 11 10.72 -7.64 -5.69
C ALA A 11 9.50 -6.74 -5.50
N ASN A 12 9.58 -5.73 -4.63
CA ASN A 12 8.43 -4.93 -4.19
C ASN A 12 8.53 -3.43 -4.53
N ALA A 13 9.54 -3.00 -5.29
CA ALA A 13 9.79 -1.58 -5.57
C ALA A 13 8.57 -0.85 -6.17
N SER A 14 7.80 -1.52 -7.02
CA SER A 14 6.59 -0.97 -7.62
C SER A 14 5.47 -0.72 -6.61
N ASN A 15 5.44 -1.47 -5.51
CA ASN A 15 4.43 -1.40 -4.46
C ASN A 15 4.69 -0.28 -3.44
N PHE A 16 5.83 0.40 -3.53
CA PHE A 16 6.22 1.49 -2.62
C PHE A 16 6.38 2.84 -3.36
N PRO A 17 6.29 3.97 -2.64
CA PRO A 17 6.72 5.28 -3.12
C PRO A 17 8.24 5.30 -3.30
N ALA A 18 8.70 5.90 -4.41
CA ALA A 18 10.12 5.92 -4.76
C ALA A 18 10.96 6.66 -3.70
N GLU A 19 10.36 7.65 -3.05
CA GLU A 19 10.97 8.51 -2.04
C GLU A 19 11.24 7.75 -0.73
N ALA A 20 10.47 6.71 -0.44
CA ALA A 20 10.59 5.92 0.79
C ALA A 20 11.55 4.73 0.65
N ILE A 21 11.98 4.39 -0.57
CA ILE A 21 12.87 3.24 -0.83
C ILE A 21 14.20 3.34 -0.03
N PRO A 22 14.88 4.49 0.04
CA PRO A 22 16.13 4.59 0.81
C PRO A 22 15.91 4.36 2.31
N ALA A 23 14.83 4.93 2.87
CA ALA A 23 14.49 4.76 4.27
C ALA A 23 14.11 3.31 4.60
N LEU A 24 13.27 2.69 3.76
CA LEU A 24 12.91 1.28 3.89
C LEU A 24 14.13 0.37 3.85
N ARG A 25 15.08 0.62 2.94
CA ARG A 25 16.32 -0.16 2.86
C ARG A 25 17.07 -0.14 4.20
N GLN A 26 17.25 1.04 4.79
CA GLN A 26 17.91 1.19 6.09
C GLN A 26 17.15 0.45 7.20
N SER A 27 15.82 0.55 7.22
CA SER A 27 14.98 -0.18 8.18
C SER A 27 15.11 -1.69 8.02
N LEU A 28 15.12 -2.21 6.79
CA LEU A 28 15.24 -3.64 6.49
C LEU A 28 16.64 -4.19 6.80
N GLU A 29 17.69 -3.38 6.66
CA GLU A 29 19.06 -3.75 7.04
C GLU A 29 19.25 -3.87 8.55
N ALA A 30 18.45 -3.15 9.34
CA ALA A 30 18.50 -3.16 10.79
C ALA A 30 17.67 -4.28 11.45
N LEU A 31 17.00 -5.14 10.65
CA LEU A 31 16.14 -6.20 11.17
C LEU A 31 16.91 -7.48 11.54
N ASP A 32 16.45 -8.12 12.61
CA ASP A 32 16.86 -9.47 12.99
C ASP A 32 16.12 -10.55 12.17
N GLU A 33 16.64 -11.78 12.13
CA GLU A 33 16.05 -12.90 11.34
C GLU A 33 14.59 -13.21 11.69
N SER A 34 14.21 -13.07 12.97
CA SER A 34 12.82 -13.24 13.42
C SER A 34 11.90 -12.16 12.85
N GLN A 35 12.36 -10.91 12.80
CA GLN A 35 11.61 -9.77 12.29
C GLN A 35 11.51 -9.81 10.76
N VAL A 36 12.55 -10.30 10.07
CA VAL A 36 12.54 -10.56 8.62
C VAL A 36 11.38 -11.47 8.23
N SER A 37 11.14 -12.53 9.01
CA SER A 37 10.04 -13.47 8.77
C SER A 37 8.67 -12.79 8.91
N SER A 38 8.52 -11.87 9.87
CA SER A 38 7.29 -11.09 10.04
C SER A 38 7.04 -10.13 8.87
N ILE A 39 8.09 -9.50 8.34
CA ILE A 39 7.97 -8.59 7.19
C ILE A 39 7.61 -9.33 5.90
N LEU A 40 8.15 -10.53 5.69
CA LEU A 40 7.82 -11.37 4.54
C LEU A 40 6.37 -11.86 4.54
N ALA A 41 5.74 -11.95 5.72
CA ALA A 41 4.34 -12.34 5.85
C ALA A 41 3.34 -11.23 5.47
N ILE A 42 3.80 -9.99 5.26
CA ILE A 42 2.93 -8.86 4.96
C ILE A 42 2.53 -8.90 3.49
N GLU A 43 1.22 -8.98 3.25
CA GLU A 43 0.66 -8.87 1.91
C GLU A 43 0.65 -7.42 1.44
N LEU A 44 1.51 -7.10 0.48
CA LEU A 44 1.48 -5.82 -0.22
C LEU A 44 0.44 -5.86 -1.33
N LYS A 45 -0.37 -4.80 -1.42
CA LYS A 45 -1.40 -4.69 -2.46
C LYS A 45 -0.78 -4.05 -3.71
N ASN A 46 -1.15 -4.53 -4.89
CA ASN A 46 -0.56 -4.07 -6.14
C ASN A 46 -1.25 -2.77 -6.61
N PRO A 47 -0.51 -1.65 -6.83
CA PRO A 47 -1.08 -0.38 -7.30
C PRO A 47 -1.80 -0.48 -8.64
N THR A 48 -1.31 -1.33 -9.55
CA THR A 48 -1.93 -1.57 -10.86
C THR A 48 -3.27 -2.29 -10.70
N THR A 49 -3.35 -3.28 -9.80
CA THR A 49 -4.63 -3.96 -9.49
C THR A 49 -5.63 -2.98 -8.89
N ALA A 50 -5.19 -2.10 -7.99
CA ALA A 50 -6.04 -1.05 -7.43
C ALA A 50 -6.56 -0.09 -8.52
N LEU A 51 -5.72 0.26 -9.49
CA LEU A 51 -6.11 1.07 -10.66
C LEU A 51 -7.14 0.34 -11.54
N ILE A 52 -6.94 -0.96 -11.81
CA ILE A 52 -7.91 -1.77 -12.57
C ILE A 52 -9.28 -1.78 -11.88
N PHE A 53 -9.30 -1.96 -10.56
CA PHE A 53 -10.55 -1.85 -9.80
C PHE A 53 -11.14 -0.44 -9.83
N SER A 54 -10.33 0.60 -9.88
CA SER A 54 -10.81 1.99 -9.99
C SER A 54 -11.44 2.27 -11.36
N ILE A 55 -10.91 1.67 -12.43
CA ILE A 55 -11.45 1.81 -13.79
C ILE A 55 -12.75 1.01 -13.95
N LEU A 56 -12.78 -0.25 -13.52
CA LEU A 56 -13.92 -1.14 -13.74
C LEU A 56 -15.04 -0.94 -12.71
N LEU A 57 -14.69 -0.62 -11.46
CA LEU A 57 -15.59 -0.63 -10.31
C LEU A 57 -15.44 0.65 -9.44
N GLY A 58 -14.84 1.73 -9.97
CA GLY A 58 -14.58 2.96 -9.21
C GLY A 58 -15.84 3.66 -8.70
N ASN A 59 -16.96 3.55 -9.43
CA ASN A 59 -18.27 4.05 -8.99
C ASN A 59 -18.81 3.33 -7.74
N LEU A 60 -18.41 2.07 -7.53
CA LEU A 60 -18.77 1.28 -6.34
C LEU A 60 -17.71 1.40 -5.23
N GLY A 61 -16.60 2.11 -5.48
CA GLY A 61 -15.50 2.26 -4.54
C GLY A 61 -14.69 0.99 -4.29
N ALA A 62 -14.75 -0.01 -5.17
CA ALA A 62 -14.02 -1.26 -5.01
C ALA A 62 -12.49 -1.07 -4.90
N ASP A 63 -11.96 -0.03 -5.56
CA ASP A 63 -10.56 0.38 -5.44
C ASP A 63 -10.17 0.76 -4.01
N ARG A 64 -11.07 1.42 -3.27
CA ARG A 64 -10.88 1.82 -1.87
C ARG A 64 -11.04 0.64 -0.91
N PHE A 65 -11.98 -0.25 -1.20
CA PHE A 65 -12.12 -1.49 -0.44
C PHE A 65 -10.89 -2.40 -0.60
N TYR A 66 -10.30 -2.47 -1.81
CA TYR A 66 -9.09 -3.27 -2.06
C TYR A 66 -7.87 -2.81 -1.26
N ILE A 67 -7.72 -1.49 -1.06
CA ILE A 67 -6.65 -0.94 -0.21
C ILE A 67 -7.04 -0.86 1.28
N GLU A 68 -8.17 -1.46 1.67
CA GLU A 68 -8.73 -1.50 3.02
C GLU A 68 -9.13 -0.12 3.58
N GLN A 69 -9.32 0.88 2.71
CA GLN A 69 -9.86 2.18 3.08
C GLN A 69 -11.39 2.14 3.12
N ILE A 70 -11.94 1.35 4.06
CA ILE A 70 -13.38 1.07 4.17
C ILE A 70 -14.19 2.35 4.31
N GLY A 71 -13.73 3.32 5.13
CA GLY A 71 -14.44 4.58 5.34
C GLY A 71 -14.62 5.39 4.04
N LEU A 72 -13.58 5.45 3.20
CA LEU A 72 -13.65 6.10 1.89
C LEU A 72 -14.48 5.29 0.89
N GLY A 73 -14.45 3.96 0.97
CA GLY A 73 -15.32 3.08 0.19
C GLY A 73 -16.80 3.32 0.47
N ILE A 74 -17.18 3.42 1.74
CA ILE A 74 -18.55 3.76 2.16
C ILE A 74 -18.92 5.16 1.71
N ALA A 75 -18.03 6.15 1.88
CA ALA A 75 -18.27 7.51 1.41
C ALA A 75 -18.56 7.54 -0.09
N LYS A 76 -17.83 6.79 -0.91
CA LYS A 76 -18.12 6.65 -2.34
C LYS A 76 -19.49 6.04 -2.59
N LEU A 77 -19.87 4.96 -1.91
CA LEU A 77 -21.20 4.37 -2.09
C LEU A 77 -22.33 5.37 -1.77
N CYS A 78 -22.14 6.20 -0.74
CA CYS A 78 -23.14 7.17 -0.30
C CYS A 78 -23.13 8.49 -1.07
N LEU A 79 -22.02 8.89 -1.70
CA LEU A 79 -21.82 10.22 -2.30
C LEU A 79 -21.42 10.18 -3.79
N ALA A 80 -21.14 9.01 -4.38
CA ALA A 80 -20.75 8.91 -5.79
C ALA A 80 -21.82 9.46 -6.73
N TRP A 81 -23.11 9.29 -6.39
CA TRP A 81 -24.23 9.84 -7.15
C TRP A 81 -24.23 11.38 -7.18
N LEU A 82 -23.69 12.03 -6.15
CA LEU A 82 -23.59 13.50 -6.07
C LEU A 82 -22.49 14.04 -7.00
N THR A 83 -21.44 13.26 -7.23
CA THR A 83 -20.26 13.69 -7.99
C THR A 83 -20.35 13.45 -9.50
N VAL A 84 -21.44 12.85 -9.99
CA VAL A 84 -21.75 12.63 -11.43
C VAL A 84 -20.52 12.14 -12.23
N GLY A 85 -19.76 11.19 -11.67
CA GLY A 85 -18.60 10.58 -12.33
C GLY A 85 -17.28 11.37 -12.27
N ILE A 86 -17.24 12.56 -11.65
CA ILE A 86 -15.99 13.32 -11.47
C ILE A 86 -15.05 12.65 -10.47
N TRP A 87 -15.60 12.04 -9.42
CA TRP A 87 -14.79 11.43 -8.36
C TRP A 87 -13.95 10.22 -8.84
N PRO A 88 -14.52 9.23 -9.56
CA PRO A 88 -13.72 8.17 -10.18
C PRO A 88 -12.58 8.67 -11.07
N LEU A 89 -12.81 9.76 -11.80
CA LEU A 89 -11.82 10.42 -12.67
C LEU A 89 -10.60 10.94 -11.87
N ILE A 90 -10.84 11.55 -10.72
CA ILE A 90 -9.77 11.99 -9.81
C ILE A 90 -9.05 10.78 -9.20
N ASP A 91 -9.80 9.73 -8.86
CA ASP A 91 -9.23 8.54 -8.24
C ASP A 91 -8.29 7.76 -9.15
N TRP A 92 -8.48 7.78 -10.46
CA TRP A 92 -7.55 7.14 -11.40
C TRP A 92 -6.11 7.64 -11.22
N PHE A 93 -5.93 8.92 -10.87
CA PHE A 93 -4.61 9.49 -10.60
C PHE A 93 -4.16 9.29 -9.15
N LEU A 94 -5.09 9.29 -8.19
CA LEU A 94 -4.75 9.23 -6.76
C LEU A 94 -4.56 7.81 -6.23
N ILE A 95 -5.22 6.81 -6.82
CA ILE A 95 -5.32 5.46 -6.24
C ILE A 95 -3.96 4.77 -6.16
N MET A 96 -3.14 4.85 -7.21
CA MET A 96 -1.82 4.22 -7.23
C MET A 96 -0.92 4.76 -6.11
N GLY A 97 -0.91 6.08 -5.91
CA GLY A 97 -0.17 6.71 -4.81
C GLY A 97 -0.74 6.32 -3.44
N ALA A 98 -2.07 6.24 -3.33
CA ALA A 98 -2.73 5.80 -2.10
C ALA A 98 -2.40 4.34 -1.75
N THR A 99 -2.39 3.42 -2.73
CA THR A 99 -1.98 2.02 -2.53
C THR A 99 -0.55 1.93 -2.03
N LYS A 100 0.38 2.66 -2.67
CA LYS A 100 1.79 2.69 -2.28
C LYS A 100 1.99 3.20 -0.85
N ARG A 101 1.27 4.26 -0.47
CA ARG A 101 1.31 4.79 0.91
C ARG A 101 0.75 3.80 1.92
N ALA A 102 -0.38 3.15 1.61
CA ALA A 102 -0.98 2.14 2.48
C ALA A 102 -0.04 0.93 2.68
N ASN A 103 0.69 0.51 1.64
CA ASN A 103 1.70 -0.54 1.75
C ASN A 103 2.88 -0.13 2.65
N LEU A 104 3.37 1.11 2.54
CA LEU A 104 4.40 1.62 3.46
C LEU A 104 3.91 1.63 4.90
N GLU A 105 2.69 2.09 5.13
CA GLU A 105 2.13 2.17 6.47
C GLU A 105 2.05 0.78 7.12
N ARG A 106 1.62 -0.25 6.37
CA ARG A 106 1.63 -1.65 6.84
C ARG A 106 3.02 -2.12 7.23
N ILE A 107 4.03 -1.84 6.40
CA ILE A 107 5.42 -2.21 6.70
C ILE A 107 5.91 -1.48 7.94
N ASN A 108 5.71 -0.17 8.02
CA ASN A 108 6.14 0.63 9.18
C ASN A 108 5.47 0.16 10.46
N MET A 109 4.16 -0.17 10.43
CA MET A 109 3.46 -0.73 11.58
C MET A 109 4.06 -2.07 12.02
N ALA A 110 4.41 -2.95 11.06
CA ALA A 110 5.04 -4.21 11.38
C ALA A 110 6.47 -4.06 11.91
N LEU A 111 7.25 -3.13 11.36
CA LEU A 111 8.58 -2.77 11.87
C LEU A 111 8.50 -2.25 13.31
N MET A 112 7.53 -1.37 13.59
CA MET A 112 7.29 -0.86 14.95
C MET A 112 6.87 -1.99 15.90
N ALA A 113 5.94 -2.86 15.50
CA ALA A 113 5.53 -4.00 16.31
C ALA A 113 6.69 -4.96 16.59
N ALA A 114 7.54 -5.20 15.59
CA ALA A 114 8.73 -6.04 15.72
C ALA A 114 9.78 -5.44 16.67
N SER A 115 9.94 -4.11 16.69
CA SER A 115 10.84 -3.42 17.62
C SER A 115 10.34 -3.45 19.08
N TYR A 116 9.04 -3.64 19.30
CA TYR A 116 8.43 -3.64 20.63
C TYR A 116 8.48 -5.02 21.32
N TYR A 117 8.75 -6.09 20.55
CA TYR A 117 8.82 -7.47 21.03
C TYR A 117 10.26 -7.93 21.33
N GLN A 118 11.22 -7.01 21.29
CA GLN A 118 12.59 -7.20 21.76
C GLN A 118 12.68 -7.06 23.29
#